data_AF-A0A968Y020-F1
#
_entry.id   AF-A0A968Y020-F1
#
_cell.length_a   1.000
_cell.length_b   1.000
_cell.length_c   1.000
_cell.angle_alpha   90.00
_cell.angle_beta   90.00
_cell.angle_gamma   90.00
#
_symmetry.space_group_name_H-M   'P 1'
#
loop_
_entity.id
_entity.type
_entity.pdbx_description
1 polymer ?
#
loop_
_entity_poly.entity_id
_entity_poly.type
_entity_poly.pdbx_seq_one_letter_code
_entity_poly.pdbx_strand_id
1 'polypeptide(L)'
;MSGLGLGELMGCRCVLVGLFLPLAYGCRSRILFGLGAIAFALSFDFNLFWGNGFWRNLWPNWLMGSLLFVVPALLWAFDRDMWQLSGVWRVRRRLPDRSVLGAERSLTEAFGAIARVIALILLCINLYAFSFHGLWQQTTDVETIAATRSLFDRWTWPLLIDEAVLLVATFFGWLALMKQFPGLNRLQLRALNSAMVGLLIGVPVGLYLYAELVQPLPVIAPYGLNILLALLALGLIRDGLALGTRSLFWGGMVLLVLDILTRMFEYDTALMLKALAFSLCGVAVLVAGIWFERKSHRPASQPELPVSSGS
;
A
#
# COMPACT_ATOMS: atom_id res chain seq x y z
N MET A 1 -16.11 15.41 -36.53
CA MET A 1 -15.91 16.12 -35.24
C MET A 1 -15.77 15.06 -34.17
N SER A 2 -14.53 14.64 -33.99
CA SER A 2 -14.10 13.48 -33.21
C SER A 2 -13.97 13.85 -31.73
N GLY A 3 -14.44 12.96 -30.86
CA GLY A 3 -14.39 13.08 -29.40
C GLY A 3 -12.96 13.04 -28.85
N LEU A 4 -12.29 14.18 -28.92
CA LEU A 4 -10.94 14.43 -28.38
C LEU A 4 -10.94 14.91 -26.91
N GLY A 5 -12.08 14.83 -26.21
CA GLY A 5 -12.24 15.53 -24.92
C GLY A 5 -11.85 14.76 -23.66
N LEU A 6 -11.86 13.43 -23.65
CA LEU A 6 -11.68 12.63 -22.42
C LEU A 6 -10.38 11.80 -22.41
N GLY A 7 -9.90 11.38 -23.58
CA GLY A 7 -8.65 10.60 -23.67
C GLY A 7 -7.39 11.40 -23.33
N GLU A 8 -7.34 12.69 -23.67
CA GLU A 8 -6.16 13.54 -23.39
C GLU A 8 -6.11 14.00 -21.93
N LEU A 9 -7.26 14.16 -21.26
CA LEU A 9 -7.31 14.44 -19.82
C LEU A 9 -6.91 13.23 -18.97
N MET A 10 -7.13 12.00 -19.46
CA MET A 10 -6.64 10.78 -18.81
C MET A 10 -5.12 10.58 -18.93
N GLY A 11 -4.45 11.26 -19.87
CA GLY A 11 -3.00 11.17 -20.09
C GLY A 11 -2.14 11.94 -19.08
N CYS A 12 -2.75 12.71 -18.17
CA CYS A 12 -2.03 13.63 -17.28
C CYS A 12 -1.97 13.13 -15.83
N ARG A 13 -1.34 11.96 -15.62
CA ARG A 13 -1.20 11.32 -14.30
C ARG A 13 -0.36 12.17 -13.33
N CYS A 14 0.69 12.81 -13.84
CA CYS A 14 1.53 13.74 -13.09
C CYS A 14 0.86 15.10 -12.79
N VAL A 15 -0.15 15.51 -13.56
CA VAL A 15 -0.85 16.78 -13.30
C VAL A 15 -1.64 16.70 -12.01
N LEU A 16 -2.27 15.56 -11.70
CA LEU A 16 -2.96 15.38 -10.42
C LEU A 16 -1.99 15.54 -9.23
N VAL A 17 -0.80 14.94 -9.29
CA VAL A 17 0.23 15.13 -8.24
C VAL A 17 0.73 16.58 -8.22
N GLY A 18 1.01 17.16 -9.39
CA GLY A 18 1.49 18.53 -9.54
C GLY A 18 0.49 19.60 -9.12
N LEU A 19 -0.82 19.29 -9.07
CA LEU A 19 -1.88 20.24 -8.75
C LEU A 19 -2.40 20.05 -7.32
N PHE A 20 -2.62 18.81 -6.88
CA PHE A 20 -3.15 18.54 -5.55
C PHE A 20 -2.11 18.66 -4.43
N LEU A 21 -0.85 18.31 -4.70
CA LEU A 21 0.18 18.36 -3.66
C LEU A 21 0.50 19.79 -3.22
N PRO A 22 0.83 20.75 -4.12
CA PRO A 22 1.04 22.14 -3.70
C PRO A 22 -0.22 22.79 -3.13
N LEU A 23 -1.41 22.41 -3.62
CA LEU A 23 -2.68 22.91 -3.08
C LEU A 23 -2.93 22.40 -1.65
N ALA A 24 -2.66 21.13 -1.36
CA ALA A 24 -2.80 20.55 -0.03
C ALA A 24 -1.83 21.19 0.97
N TYR A 25 -0.59 21.48 0.54
CA TYR A 25 0.38 22.22 1.34
C TYR A 25 -0.04 23.69 1.54
N GLY A 26 -0.57 24.34 0.50
CA GLY A 26 -1.07 25.71 0.58
C GLY A 26 -2.28 25.85 1.52
N CYS A 27 -3.22 24.89 1.46
CA CYS A 27 -4.43 24.89 2.27
C CYS A 27 -4.23 24.23 3.65
N ARG A 28 -3.07 23.60 3.91
CA ARG A 28 -2.77 22.84 5.14
C ARG A 28 -3.83 21.79 5.51
N SER A 29 -4.51 21.21 4.51
CA SER A 29 -5.65 20.32 4.72
C SER A 29 -5.27 18.85 4.59
N ARG A 30 -5.52 18.10 5.67
CA ARG A 30 -5.33 16.63 5.73
C ARG A 30 -6.27 15.89 4.80
N ILE A 31 -7.50 16.38 4.65
CA ILE A 31 -8.53 15.75 3.83
C ILE A 31 -8.19 15.89 2.36
N LEU A 32 -7.77 17.09 1.92
CA LEU A 32 -7.36 17.32 0.53
C LEU A 32 -6.15 16.48 0.15
N PHE A 33 -5.19 16.32 1.07
CA PHE A 33 -4.06 15.41 0.85
C PHE A 33 -4.53 13.96 0.68
N GLY A 34 -5.37 13.45 1.58
CA GLY A 34 -5.89 12.09 1.50
C GLY A 34 -6.70 11.83 0.23
N LEU A 35 -7.61 12.73 -0.13
CA LEU A 35 -8.38 12.64 -1.37
C LEU A 35 -7.49 12.71 -2.62
N GLY A 36 -6.49 13.58 -2.62
CA GLY A 36 -5.51 13.68 -3.71
C GLY A 36 -4.69 12.40 -3.87
N ALA A 37 -4.24 11.80 -2.76
CA ALA A 37 -3.52 10.53 -2.78
C ALA A 37 -4.39 9.36 -3.27
N ILE A 38 -5.66 9.30 -2.87
CA ILE A 38 -6.61 8.29 -3.36
C ILE A 38 -6.90 8.50 -4.84
N ALA A 39 -7.18 9.73 -5.27
CA ALA A 39 -7.45 10.06 -6.66
C ALA A 39 -6.23 9.74 -7.55
N PHE A 40 -5.02 10.03 -7.06
CA PHE A 40 -3.78 9.65 -7.73
C PHE A 40 -3.64 8.12 -7.85
N ALA A 41 -3.82 7.38 -6.76
CA ALA A 41 -3.72 5.93 -6.77
C ALA A 41 -4.74 5.28 -7.72
N LEU A 42 -6.01 5.66 -7.61
CA LEU A 42 -7.08 5.14 -8.47
C LEU A 42 -6.86 5.52 -9.94
N SER A 43 -6.41 6.75 -10.21
CA SER A 43 -6.10 7.18 -11.58
C SER A 43 -4.92 6.39 -12.14
N PHE A 44 -3.89 6.15 -11.35
CA PHE A 44 -2.73 5.34 -11.74
C PHE A 44 -3.14 3.90 -12.05
N ASP A 45 -3.84 3.24 -11.12
CA ASP A 45 -4.29 1.86 -11.29
C ASP A 45 -5.27 1.74 -12.45
N PHE A 46 -6.28 2.62 -12.54
CA PHE A 46 -7.25 2.60 -13.63
C PHE A 46 -6.57 2.81 -14.98
N ASN A 47 -5.59 3.71 -15.09
CA ASN A 47 -4.88 3.90 -16.34
C ASN A 47 -3.94 2.73 -16.66
N LEU A 48 -3.38 2.05 -15.65
CA LEU A 48 -2.59 0.84 -15.85
C LEU A 48 -3.48 -0.31 -16.37
N PHE A 49 -4.70 -0.45 -15.86
CA PHE A 49 -5.66 -1.46 -16.30
C PHE A 49 -6.35 -1.10 -17.63
N TRP A 50 -6.75 0.16 -17.81
CA TRP A 50 -7.57 0.62 -18.93
C TRP A 50 -6.75 1.12 -20.11
N GLY A 51 -5.68 1.89 -19.86
CA GLY A 51 -4.78 2.42 -20.89
C GLY A 51 -4.01 1.32 -21.61
N ASN A 52 -3.80 0.20 -20.93
CA ASN A 52 -3.23 -1.01 -21.54
C ASN A 52 -4.27 -1.88 -22.24
N GLY A 53 -5.55 -1.52 -22.16
CA GLY A 53 -6.65 -2.36 -22.58
C GLY A 53 -6.65 -3.61 -21.71
N PHE A 54 -7.64 -3.75 -20.85
CA PHE A 54 -7.85 -4.88 -19.94
C PHE A 54 -7.74 -6.30 -20.58
N TRP A 55 -7.62 -6.39 -21.91
CA TRP A 55 -7.42 -7.59 -22.74
C TRP A 55 -6.38 -7.46 -23.88
N ARG A 56 -5.67 -6.35 -24.04
CA ARG A 56 -4.65 -6.18 -25.09
C ARG A 56 -3.29 -6.26 -24.42
N ASN A 57 -2.51 -7.29 -24.71
CA ASN A 57 -1.17 -7.56 -24.16
C ASN A 57 -0.10 -6.50 -24.51
N LEU A 58 -0.44 -5.20 -24.47
CA LEU A 58 0.42 -4.07 -24.82
C LEU A 58 1.61 -3.91 -23.87
N TRP A 59 1.48 -4.42 -22.64
CA TRP A 59 2.52 -4.37 -21.63
C TRP A 59 2.85 -5.78 -21.21
N PRO A 60 4.14 -6.13 -21.08
CA PRO A 60 4.48 -7.43 -20.55
C PRO A 60 3.99 -7.52 -19.10
N ASN A 61 3.33 -8.63 -18.73
CA ASN A 61 2.59 -8.78 -17.48
C ASN A 61 3.42 -8.45 -16.23
N TRP A 62 4.74 -8.68 -16.28
CA TRP A 62 5.65 -8.34 -15.19
C TRP A 62 5.68 -6.84 -14.86
N LEU A 63 5.54 -5.99 -15.87
CA LEU A 63 5.56 -4.54 -15.70
C LEU A 63 4.25 -4.08 -15.06
N MET A 64 3.11 -4.66 -15.46
CA MET A 64 1.82 -4.38 -14.82
C MET A 64 1.79 -4.84 -13.35
N GLY A 65 2.23 -6.08 -13.08
CA GLY A 65 2.29 -6.63 -11.73
C GLY A 65 3.20 -5.81 -10.81
N SER A 66 4.37 -5.39 -11.30
CA SER A 66 5.31 -4.58 -10.51
C SER A 66 4.83 -3.15 -10.28
N LEU A 67 4.20 -2.51 -11.26
CA LEU A 67 3.74 -1.12 -11.16
C LEU A 67 2.59 -0.93 -10.15
N LEU A 68 1.72 -1.92 -9.97
CA LEU A 68 0.66 -1.83 -8.94
C LEU A 68 1.22 -1.75 -7.51
N PHE A 69 2.42 -2.27 -7.27
CA PHE A 69 3.07 -2.14 -5.96
C PHE A 69 3.88 -0.85 -5.80
N VAL A 70 4.12 -0.10 -6.88
CA VAL A 70 4.88 1.17 -6.84
C VAL A 70 4.13 2.25 -6.07
N VAL A 71 2.82 2.41 -6.27
CA VAL A 71 2.04 3.43 -5.57
C VAL A 71 2.00 3.18 -4.05
N PRO A 72 1.67 1.97 -3.56
CA PRO A 72 1.82 1.64 -2.13
C PRO A 72 3.23 1.88 -1.61
N ALA A 73 4.26 1.51 -2.39
CA ALA A 73 5.66 1.69 -2.01
C ALA A 73 6.03 3.17 -1.87
N LEU A 74 5.59 4.01 -2.80
CA LEU A 74 5.80 5.45 -2.81
C LEU A 74 5.10 6.11 -1.62
N LEU A 75 3.83 5.77 -1.39
CA LEU A 75 3.04 6.30 -0.28
C LEU A 75 3.59 5.86 1.08
N TRP A 76 4.12 4.64 1.19
CA TRP A 76 4.80 4.19 2.41
C TRP A 76 6.11 4.94 2.65
N ALA A 77 6.88 5.14 1.57
CA ALA A 77 8.13 5.89 1.60
C ALA A 77 7.95 7.41 1.71
N PHE A 78 6.70 7.88 1.66
CA PHE A 78 6.36 9.29 1.83
C PHE A 78 6.68 9.73 3.27
N ASP A 79 7.90 10.24 3.45
CA ASP A 79 8.39 10.80 4.71
C ASP A 79 9.04 12.18 4.46
N ARG A 80 9.20 12.95 5.53
CA ARG A 80 9.77 14.31 5.57
C ARG A 80 11.10 14.41 4.83
N ASP A 81 11.90 13.35 4.86
CA ASP A 81 13.26 13.34 4.32
C ASP A 81 13.33 13.14 2.81
N MET A 82 12.26 12.62 2.19
CA MET A 82 12.17 12.50 0.72
C MET A 82 12.31 13.89 0.08
N TRP A 83 11.68 14.91 0.67
CA TRP A 83 11.73 16.30 0.22
C TRP A 83 13.04 17.03 0.59
N GLN A 84 13.79 16.52 1.57
CA GLN A 84 15.09 17.09 1.93
C GLN A 84 16.21 16.62 0.98
N LEU A 85 16.09 15.41 0.46
CA LEU A 85 17.06 14.80 -0.44
C LEU A 85 17.06 15.46 -1.83
N SER A 86 15.88 15.81 -2.35
CA SER A 86 15.74 16.40 -3.70
C SER A 86 16.34 17.81 -3.82
N GLY A 87 16.75 18.46 -2.73
CA GLY A 87 17.41 19.77 -2.77
C GLY A 87 16.52 20.94 -3.23
N VAL A 88 15.39 20.66 -3.88
CA VAL A 88 14.40 21.60 -4.42
C VAL A 88 13.88 22.55 -3.34
N TRP A 89 13.71 22.06 -2.11
CA TRP A 89 13.26 22.89 -0.97
C TRP A 89 14.40 23.45 -0.11
N ARG A 90 15.66 23.15 -0.46
CA ARG A 90 16.85 23.64 0.27
C ARG A 90 17.13 25.12 -0.04
N VAL A 91 16.70 25.61 -1.21
CA VAL A 91 17.00 26.96 -1.72
C VAL A 91 16.18 28.08 -1.04
N ARG A 92 15.11 27.77 -0.29
CA ARG A 92 14.29 28.79 0.41
C ARG A 92 14.50 28.85 1.93
N ARG A 93 15.63 28.37 2.46
CA ARG A 93 15.99 28.57 3.88
C ARG A 93 16.64 29.94 4.09
N ARG A 94 15.85 31.02 4.02
CA ARG A 94 16.10 32.17 4.91
C ARG A 94 15.30 31.89 6.18
N LEU A 95 16.00 31.78 7.30
CA LEU A 95 15.52 31.28 8.59
C LEU A 95 14.09 31.72 8.93
N PRO A 96 13.10 30.81 8.90
CA PRO A 96 11.81 31.07 9.52
C PRO A 96 11.94 30.91 11.04
N ASP A 97 11.13 31.69 11.75
CA ASP A 97 10.97 31.64 13.20
C ASP A 97 10.67 30.20 13.71
N ARG A 98 11.19 29.85 14.90
CA ARG A 98 11.10 28.49 15.48
C ARG A 98 9.66 27.99 15.62
N SER A 99 8.72 28.91 15.79
CA SER A 99 7.28 28.66 15.87
C SER A 99 6.72 28.04 14.57
N VAL A 100 7.18 28.53 13.41
CA VAL A 100 6.72 28.09 12.08
C VAL A 100 7.24 26.69 11.75
N LEU A 101 8.48 26.39 12.14
CA LEU A 101 9.11 25.07 11.98
C LEU A 101 8.36 23.97 12.74
N GLY A 102 7.79 24.28 13.91
CA GLY A 102 6.99 23.33 14.69
C GLY A 102 5.66 22.97 14.02
N ALA A 103 4.95 23.98 13.49
CA ALA A 103 3.67 23.77 12.81
C ALA A 103 3.84 22.95 11.53
N GLU A 104 4.84 23.26 10.70
CA GLU A 104 5.14 22.54 9.47
C GLU A 104 5.54 21.08 9.70
N ARG A 105 6.28 20.84 10.80
CA ARG A 105 6.64 19.49 11.24
C ARG A 105 5.40 18.66 11.57
N SER A 106 4.49 19.20 12.38
CA SER A 106 3.26 18.48 12.75
C SER A 106 2.36 18.14 11.55
N LEU A 107 2.36 19.00 10.52
CA LEU A 107 1.61 18.80 9.29
C LEU A 107 2.22 17.66 8.44
N THR A 108 3.54 17.68 8.28
CA THR A 108 4.25 16.67 7.48
C THR A 108 4.14 15.29 8.12
N GLU A 109 4.23 15.21 9.45
CA GLU A 109 3.99 13.98 10.21
C GLU A 109 2.55 13.48 10.02
N ALA A 110 1.56 14.38 10.00
CA ALA A 110 0.17 14.00 9.73
C ALA A 110 -0.05 13.49 8.30
N PHE A 111 0.58 14.12 7.30
CA PHE A 111 0.49 13.65 5.91
C PHE A 111 1.16 12.30 5.72
N GLY A 112 2.35 12.08 6.32
CA GLY A 112 3.01 10.77 6.31
C GLY A 112 2.15 9.68 6.96
N ALA A 113 1.47 9.99 8.08
CA ALA A 113 0.54 9.05 8.70
C ALA A 113 -0.63 8.67 7.77
N ILE A 114 -1.22 9.64 7.07
CA ILE A 114 -2.31 9.42 6.11
C ILE A 114 -1.81 8.59 4.91
N ALA A 115 -0.65 8.94 4.35
CA ALA A 115 -0.05 8.24 3.22
C ALA A 115 0.20 6.77 3.55
N ARG A 116 0.72 6.46 4.74
CA ARG A 116 0.94 5.08 5.20
C ARG A 116 -0.35 4.29 5.37
N VAL A 117 -1.43 4.91 5.85
CA VAL A 117 -2.74 4.25 5.94
C VAL A 117 -3.27 3.92 4.54
N ILE A 118 -3.19 4.87 3.61
CA ILE A 118 -3.61 4.63 2.21
C ILE A 118 -2.73 3.55 1.57
N ALA A 119 -1.42 3.58 1.80
CA ALA A 119 -0.49 2.55 1.32
C ALA A 119 -0.89 1.15 1.80
N LEU A 120 -1.22 1.00 3.09
CA LEU A 120 -1.68 -0.29 3.64
C LEU A 120 -3.01 -0.74 3.04
N ILE A 121 -3.95 0.18 2.80
CA ILE A 121 -5.23 -0.15 2.15
C ILE A 121 -4.98 -0.66 0.72
N LEU A 122 -4.17 0.05 -0.06
CA LEU A 122 -3.82 -0.36 -1.42
C LEU A 122 -3.06 -1.70 -1.42
N LEU A 123 -2.15 -1.91 -0.45
CA LEU A 123 -1.44 -3.17 -0.29
C LEU A 123 -2.41 -4.33 0.02
N CYS A 124 -3.41 -4.13 0.88
CA CYS A 124 -4.46 -5.12 1.14
C CYS A 124 -5.21 -5.47 -0.16
N ILE A 125 -5.64 -4.46 -0.91
CA ILE A 125 -6.37 -4.63 -2.16
C ILE A 125 -5.51 -5.39 -3.19
N ASN A 126 -4.27 -4.97 -3.39
CA ASN A 126 -3.36 -5.56 -4.38
C ASN A 126 -3.00 -7.00 -4.01
N LEU A 127 -2.61 -7.27 -2.76
CA LEU A 127 -2.29 -8.63 -2.32
C LEU A 127 -3.52 -9.55 -2.42
N TYR A 128 -4.70 -9.05 -2.04
CA TYR A 128 -5.95 -9.80 -2.17
C TYR A 128 -6.27 -10.10 -3.64
N ALA A 129 -6.24 -9.10 -4.52
CA ALA A 129 -6.52 -9.27 -5.94
C ALA A 129 -5.55 -10.27 -6.59
N PHE A 130 -4.27 -10.24 -6.23
CA PHE A 130 -3.26 -11.14 -6.79
C PHE A 130 -3.18 -12.52 -6.14
N SER A 131 -3.91 -12.75 -5.04
CA SER A 131 -3.93 -14.05 -4.35
C SER A 131 -4.69 -15.15 -5.11
N PHE A 132 -5.48 -14.79 -6.13
CA PHE A 132 -6.33 -15.70 -6.89
C PHE A 132 -5.54 -16.52 -7.92
N HIS A 133 -5.81 -17.82 -8.01
CA HIS A 133 -5.12 -18.71 -8.95
C HIS A 133 -5.32 -18.31 -10.42
N GLY A 134 -6.48 -17.74 -10.76
CA GLY A 134 -6.87 -17.47 -12.15
C GLY A 134 -5.96 -16.46 -12.84
N LEU A 135 -5.40 -15.51 -12.10
CA LEU A 135 -4.48 -14.51 -12.64
C LEU A 135 -3.12 -15.10 -13.03
N TRP A 136 -2.72 -16.22 -12.42
CA TRP A 136 -1.42 -16.85 -12.64
C TRP A 136 -1.44 -17.93 -13.74
N GLN A 137 -2.62 -18.22 -14.31
CA GLN A 137 -2.79 -19.24 -15.35
C GLN A 137 -2.72 -18.66 -16.78
N GLN A 138 -2.66 -17.34 -16.94
CA GLN A 138 -2.56 -16.74 -18.26
C GLN A 138 -1.16 -16.89 -18.84
N THR A 139 -1.00 -17.80 -19.79
CA THR A 139 0.20 -17.89 -20.63
C THR A 139 0.15 -16.82 -21.72
N THR A 140 1.17 -15.98 -21.77
CA THR A 140 1.32 -14.96 -22.82
C THR A 140 1.65 -15.65 -24.15
N ASP A 141 0.71 -15.67 -25.09
CA ASP A 141 0.94 -16.23 -26.43
C ASP A 141 1.99 -15.40 -27.19
N VAL A 142 2.91 -16.10 -27.87
CA VAL A 142 4.05 -15.53 -28.61
C VAL A 142 3.61 -14.55 -29.71
N GLU A 143 2.43 -14.75 -30.31
CA GLU A 143 1.87 -13.84 -31.32
C GLU A 143 1.58 -12.44 -30.76
N THR A 144 1.27 -12.33 -29.46
CA THR A 144 1.02 -11.03 -28.85
C THR A 144 2.27 -10.18 -28.69
N ILE A 145 3.45 -10.78 -28.60
CA ILE A 145 4.73 -10.05 -28.47
C ILE A 145 5.03 -9.25 -29.75
N ALA A 146 4.73 -9.82 -30.93
CA ALA A 146 4.96 -9.15 -32.21
C ALA A 146 4.02 -7.95 -32.44
N ALA A 147 2.74 -8.08 -32.06
CA ALA A 147 1.77 -6.98 -32.11
C ALA A 147 2.14 -5.83 -31.14
N THR A 148 2.63 -6.18 -29.95
CA THR A 148 3.04 -5.23 -28.90
C THR A 148 4.15 -4.28 -29.34
N ARG A 149 5.14 -4.81 -30.07
CA ARG A 149 6.28 -4.03 -30.58
C ARG A 149 5.87 -2.90 -31.54
N SER A 150 4.82 -3.13 -32.34
CA SER A 150 4.32 -2.14 -33.31
C SER A 150 3.48 -1.01 -32.68
N LEU A 151 2.87 -1.28 -31.52
CA LEU A 151 2.04 -0.32 -30.79
C LEU A 151 2.87 0.53 -29.82
N PHE A 152 3.96 -0.03 -29.30
CA PHE A 152 4.95 0.67 -28.48
C PHE A 152 5.60 1.85 -29.22
N ASP A 153 5.75 1.75 -30.54
CA ASP A 153 6.45 2.77 -31.34
C ASP A 153 5.67 4.07 -31.52
N ARG A 154 4.35 4.09 -31.24
CA ARG A 154 3.48 5.18 -31.71
C ARG A 154 2.81 5.98 -30.58
N TRP A 155 2.57 5.43 -29.38
CA TRP A 155 1.69 6.07 -28.37
C TRP A 155 2.09 5.94 -26.88
N THR A 156 3.21 5.28 -26.51
CA THR A 156 3.52 4.96 -25.09
C THR A 156 4.62 5.78 -24.42
N TRP A 157 5.35 6.63 -25.14
CA TRP A 157 6.49 7.38 -24.57
C TRP A 157 6.14 8.28 -23.37
N PRO A 158 5.03 9.04 -23.37
CA PRO A 158 4.63 9.82 -22.19
C PRO A 158 4.28 8.94 -20.99
N LEU A 159 3.66 7.77 -21.23
CA LEU A 159 3.33 6.80 -20.18
C LEU A 159 4.60 6.30 -19.50
N LEU A 160 5.60 5.91 -20.28
CA LEU A 160 6.85 5.39 -19.74
C LEU A 160 7.61 6.40 -18.89
N ILE A 161 7.49 7.69 -19.20
CA ILE A 161 8.13 8.77 -18.44
C ILE A 161 7.50 8.90 -17.06
N ASP A 162 6.16 8.94 -16.95
CA ASP A 162 5.47 9.05 -15.67
C ASP A 162 5.82 7.86 -14.75
N GLU A 163 5.80 6.65 -15.32
CA GLU A 163 6.18 5.41 -14.64
C GLU A 163 7.64 5.44 -14.17
N ALA A 164 8.56 5.86 -15.04
CA ALA A 164 9.98 5.98 -14.69
C ALA A 164 10.20 7.01 -13.57
N VAL A 165 9.52 8.15 -13.62
CA VAL A 165 9.59 9.17 -12.57
C VAL A 165 9.09 8.63 -11.24
N LEU A 166 7.98 7.88 -11.22
CA LEU A 166 7.44 7.27 -10.01
C LEU A 166 8.37 6.19 -9.44
N LEU A 167 8.96 5.34 -10.29
CA LEU A 167 9.94 4.34 -9.87
C LEU A 167 11.18 4.99 -9.24
N VAL A 168 11.71 6.03 -9.88
CA VAL A 168 12.86 6.79 -9.38
C VAL A 168 12.53 7.47 -8.05
N ALA A 169 11.36 8.12 -7.94
CA ALA A 169 10.90 8.75 -6.71
C ALA A 169 10.75 7.73 -5.58
N THR A 170 10.16 6.57 -5.88
CA THR A 170 9.98 5.46 -4.93
C THR A 170 11.33 4.94 -4.46
N PHE A 171 12.27 4.70 -5.38
CA PHE A 171 13.61 4.22 -5.06
C PHE A 171 14.35 5.20 -4.13
N PHE A 172 14.32 6.50 -4.42
CA PHE A 172 14.92 7.50 -3.54
C PHE A 172 14.22 7.62 -2.18
N GLY A 173 12.90 7.50 -2.13
CA GLY A 173 12.13 7.45 -0.88
C GLY A 173 12.59 6.29 0.01
N TRP A 174 12.72 5.09 -0.56
CA TRP A 174 13.20 3.91 0.16
C TRP A 174 14.67 4.01 0.58
N LEU A 175 15.54 4.60 -0.26
CA LEU A 175 16.92 4.92 0.13
C LEU A 175 16.99 5.86 1.34
N ALA A 176 16.10 6.85 1.41
CA ALA A 176 16.02 7.75 2.56
C ALA A 176 15.58 7.01 3.82
N LEU A 177 14.59 6.11 3.71
CA LEU A 177 14.20 5.24 4.83
C LEU A 177 15.36 4.35 5.29
N MET A 178 16.11 3.75 4.37
CA MET A 178 17.26 2.89 4.69
C MET A 178 18.34 3.61 5.50
N LYS A 179 18.56 4.90 5.24
CA LYS A 179 19.52 5.71 6.00
C LYS A 179 19.08 5.98 7.45
N GLN A 180 17.80 5.86 7.76
CA GLN A 180 17.26 6.07 9.12
C GLN A 180 17.28 4.80 9.99
N PHE A 181 17.70 3.65 9.45
CA PHE A 181 17.81 2.39 10.20
C PHE A 181 18.74 2.43 11.43
N PRO A 182 19.83 3.23 11.52
CA PRO A 182 20.74 3.17 12.68
C PRO A 182 20.12 3.55 14.04
N GLY A 183 18.89 4.10 14.09
CA GLY A 183 18.19 4.52 15.31
C GLY A 183 17.09 3.55 15.81
N LEU A 184 17.26 2.25 15.56
CA LEU A 184 16.28 1.14 15.65
C LEU A 184 15.57 0.87 17.00
N ASN A 185 15.63 1.75 18.00
CA ASN A 185 15.03 1.49 19.33
C ASN A 185 13.57 1.94 19.49
N ARG A 186 12.99 2.75 18.58
CA ARG A 186 11.57 3.21 18.70
C ARG A 186 10.60 2.61 17.69
N LEU A 187 11.08 2.08 16.56
CA LEU A 187 10.25 1.50 15.50
C LEU A 187 10.07 -0.03 15.60
N GLN A 188 10.77 -0.68 16.54
CA GLN A 188 10.63 -2.12 16.82
C GLN A 188 9.31 -2.51 17.50
N LEU A 189 8.53 -1.56 18.03
CA LEU A 189 7.27 -1.89 18.71
C LEU A 189 6.11 -2.20 17.75
N ARG A 190 6.14 -1.71 16.50
CA ARG A 190 5.09 -2.02 15.51
C ARG A 190 5.49 -3.22 14.67
N ALA A 191 4.55 -4.15 14.52
CA ALA A 191 4.67 -5.31 13.65
C ALA A 191 4.78 -4.86 12.18
N LEU A 192 4.03 -3.82 11.78
CA LEU A 192 4.13 -3.21 10.45
C LEU A 192 5.20 -2.12 10.43
N ASN A 193 6.46 -2.54 10.54
CA ASN A 193 7.60 -1.67 10.30
C ASN A 193 7.93 -1.57 8.80
N SER A 194 8.84 -0.67 8.43
CA SER A 194 9.23 -0.48 7.03
C SER A 194 9.89 -1.71 6.41
N ALA A 195 10.52 -2.57 7.20
CA ALA A 195 11.09 -3.83 6.71
C ALA A 195 9.98 -4.83 6.32
N MET A 196 8.95 -4.97 7.16
CA MET A 196 7.79 -5.82 6.87
C MET A 196 7.05 -5.32 5.63
N VAL A 197 6.80 -4.02 5.51
CA VAL A 197 6.17 -3.47 4.29
C VAL A 197 7.06 -3.65 3.07
N GLY A 198 8.37 -3.51 3.23
CA GLY A 198 9.33 -3.80 2.15
C GLY A 198 9.27 -5.24 1.69
N LEU A 199 9.10 -6.19 2.62
CA LEU A 199 8.89 -7.61 2.31
C LEU A 199 7.53 -7.83 1.62
N LEU A 200 6.46 -7.20 2.12
CA LEU A 200 5.11 -7.30 1.54
C LEU A 200 5.00 -6.71 0.13
N ILE A 201 5.94 -5.86 -0.27
CA ILE A 201 6.05 -5.29 -1.63
C ILE A 201 7.06 -6.08 -2.47
N GLY A 202 8.23 -6.38 -1.91
CA GLY A 202 9.35 -6.99 -2.64
C GLY A 202 9.08 -8.43 -3.04
N VAL A 203 8.42 -9.23 -2.19
CA VAL A 203 8.12 -10.64 -2.52
C VAL A 203 7.12 -10.75 -3.67
N PRO A 204 5.96 -10.05 -3.69
CA PRO A 204 5.05 -10.06 -4.84
C PRO A 204 5.73 -9.63 -6.14
N VAL A 205 6.49 -8.53 -6.10
CA VAL A 205 7.23 -8.03 -7.27
C VAL A 205 8.24 -9.08 -7.76
N GLY A 206 8.97 -9.71 -6.85
CA GLY A 206 9.92 -10.78 -7.17
C GLY A 206 9.25 -12.02 -7.76
N LEU A 207 8.10 -12.43 -7.21
CA LEU A 207 7.29 -13.54 -7.75
C LEU A 207 6.82 -13.25 -9.18
N TYR A 208 6.35 -12.02 -9.44
CA TYR A 208 5.96 -11.57 -10.77
C TYR A 208 7.11 -11.58 -11.76
N LEU A 209 8.25 -11.01 -11.39
CA LEU A 209 9.44 -10.99 -12.24
C LEU A 209 9.94 -12.40 -12.54
N TYR A 210 9.95 -13.28 -11.55
CA TYR A 210 10.35 -14.68 -11.73
C TYR A 210 9.39 -15.43 -12.65
N ALA A 211 8.09 -15.27 -12.44
CA ALA A 211 7.05 -15.96 -13.22
C ALA A 211 7.18 -15.66 -14.73
N GLU A 212 7.57 -14.43 -15.06
CA GLU A 212 7.68 -13.95 -16.45
C GLU A 212 9.07 -14.17 -17.06
N LEU A 213 10.15 -14.04 -16.28
CA LEU A 213 11.51 -14.19 -16.81
C LEU A 213 11.98 -15.65 -16.87
N VAL A 214 11.43 -16.52 -16.02
CA VAL A 214 11.90 -17.90 -15.87
C VAL A 214 10.83 -18.90 -16.28
N GLN A 215 9.71 -18.92 -15.57
CA GLN A 215 8.61 -19.85 -15.85
C GLN A 215 7.35 -19.48 -15.04
N PRO A 216 6.14 -19.74 -15.58
CA PRO A 216 4.88 -19.50 -14.85
C PRO A 216 4.82 -20.24 -13.50
N LEU A 217 4.26 -19.57 -12.48
CA LEU A 217 4.10 -20.10 -11.11
C LEU A 217 2.62 -20.22 -10.69
N PRO A 218 1.80 -21.01 -11.40
CA PRO A 218 0.34 -21.05 -11.17
C PRO A 218 -0.07 -21.57 -9.79
N VAL A 219 0.83 -22.30 -9.12
CA VAL A 219 0.58 -22.89 -7.80
C VAL A 219 1.29 -22.09 -6.71
N ILE A 220 2.60 -21.86 -6.86
CA ILE A 220 3.45 -21.29 -5.79
C ILE A 220 3.10 -19.82 -5.53
N ALA A 221 2.85 -19.02 -6.57
CA ALA A 221 2.65 -17.59 -6.40
C ALA A 221 1.35 -17.25 -5.66
N PRO A 222 0.17 -17.86 -5.97
CA PRO A 222 -1.02 -17.70 -5.15
C PRO A 222 -0.78 -18.03 -3.68
N TYR A 223 -0.20 -19.19 -3.35
CA TYR A 223 0.05 -19.57 -1.95
C TYR A 223 0.99 -18.58 -1.24
N GLY A 224 2.06 -18.14 -1.91
CA GLY A 224 2.96 -17.14 -1.38
C GLY A 224 2.23 -15.84 -1.03
N LEU A 225 1.40 -15.33 -1.94
CA LEU A 225 0.64 -14.11 -1.73
C LEU A 225 -0.43 -14.23 -0.64
N ASN A 226 -1.08 -15.39 -0.51
CA ASN A 226 -2.00 -15.66 0.60
C ASN A 226 -1.27 -15.65 1.95
N ILE A 227 -0.08 -16.24 2.03
CA ILE A 227 0.76 -16.16 3.25
C ILE A 227 1.09 -14.70 3.57
N LEU A 228 1.46 -13.89 2.56
CA LEU A 228 1.72 -12.48 2.75
C LEU A 228 0.47 -11.70 3.21
N LEU A 229 -0.70 -11.99 2.65
CA LEU A 229 -1.97 -11.38 3.04
C LEU A 229 -2.32 -11.73 4.49
N ALA A 230 -2.13 -12.98 4.90
CA ALA A 230 -2.28 -13.42 6.28
C ALA A 230 -1.28 -12.73 7.22
N LEU A 231 -0.01 -12.57 6.81
CA LEU A 231 1.00 -11.84 7.59
C LEU A 231 0.62 -10.36 7.76
N LEU A 232 0.11 -9.71 6.71
CA LEU A 232 -0.40 -8.35 6.78
C LEU A 232 -1.59 -8.25 7.75
N ALA A 233 -2.55 -9.18 7.66
CA ALA A 233 -3.70 -9.23 8.57
C ALA A 233 -3.27 -9.42 10.03
N LEU A 234 -2.34 -10.35 10.30
CA LEU A 234 -1.77 -10.56 11.64
C LEU A 234 -0.98 -9.34 12.13
N GLY A 235 -0.26 -8.65 11.25
CA GLY A 235 0.43 -7.40 11.55
C GLY A 235 -0.55 -6.31 12.00
N LEU A 236 -1.68 -6.14 11.28
CA LEU A 236 -2.74 -5.20 11.63
C LEU A 236 -3.41 -5.56 12.97
N ILE A 237 -3.70 -6.85 13.21
CA ILE A 237 -4.27 -7.32 14.48
C ILE A 237 -3.30 -7.05 15.63
N ARG A 238 -2.02 -7.40 15.48
CA ARG A 238 -0.98 -7.20 16.50
C ARG A 238 -0.80 -5.72 16.80
N ASP A 239 -0.73 -4.86 15.79
CA ASP A 239 -0.61 -3.41 15.99
C ASP A 239 -1.88 -2.81 16.61
N GLY A 240 -3.07 -3.29 16.22
CA GLY A 240 -4.34 -2.91 16.86
C GLY A 240 -4.39 -3.28 18.34
N LEU A 241 -3.84 -4.44 18.71
CA LEU A 241 -3.75 -4.91 20.09
C LEU A 241 -2.67 -4.22 20.93
N ALA A 242 -1.60 -3.77 20.30
CA ALA A 242 -0.51 -3.05 20.96
C ALA A 242 -0.88 -1.58 21.18
N LEU A 243 -1.55 -0.95 20.20
CA LEU A 243 -1.92 0.46 20.23
C LEU A 243 -3.33 0.70 20.79
N GLY A 244 -4.11 -0.36 21.01
CA GLY A 244 -5.51 -0.25 21.47
C GLY A 244 -6.47 0.33 20.42
N THR A 245 -6.07 0.35 19.14
CA THR A 245 -6.87 0.94 18.07
C THR A 245 -7.85 -0.10 17.50
N ARG A 246 -9.15 0.19 17.67
CA ARG A 246 -10.24 -0.68 17.21
C ARG A 246 -10.20 -0.90 15.70
N SER A 247 -9.90 0.14 14.92
CA SER A 247 -9.91 0.08 13.45
C SER A 247 -8.85 -0.86 12.88
N LEU A 248 -7.62 -0.86 13.42
CA LEU A 248 -6.56 -1.76 12.95
C LEU A 248 -6.86 -3.22 13.33
N PHE A 249 -7.34 -3.44 14.56
CA PHE A 249 -7.74 -4.77 15.01
C PHE A 249 -8.85 -5.36 14.15
N TRP A 250 -9.98 -4.65 14.01
CA TRP A 250 -11.10 -5.11 13.20
C TRP A 250 -10.77 -5.19 11.71
N GLY A 251 -9.97 -4.25 11.19
CA GLY A 251 -9.50 -4.29 9.80
C GLY A 251 -8.68 -5.55 9.50
N GLY A 252 -7.73 -5.90 10.38
CA GLY A 252 -6.97 -7.14 10.24
C GLY A 252 -7.83 -8.40 10.40
N MET A 253 -8.80 -8.39 11.33
CA MET A 253 -9.76 -9.49 11.46
C MET A 253 -10.61 -9.69 10.20
N VAL A 254 -11.18 -8.61 9.65
CA VAL A 254 -11.97 -8.67 8.41
C VAL A 254 -11.11 -9.19 7.26
N LEU A 255 -9.87 -8.72 7.13
CA LEU A 255 -8.95 -9.18 6.09
C LEU A 255 -8.65 -10.69 6.21
N LEU A 256 -8.40 -11.18 7.42
CA LEU A 256 -8.14 -12.59 7.69
C LEU A 256 -9.36 -13.47 7.42
N VAL A 257 -10.56 -13.01 7.80
CA VAL A 257 -11.81 -13.71 7.48
C VAL A 257 -12.03 -13.74 5.97
N LEU A 258 -11.89 -12.59 5.30
CA LEU A 258 -12.05 -12.48 3.86
C LEU A 258 -11.10 -13.42 3.11
N ASP A 259 -9.84 -13.50 3.54
CA ASP A 259 -8.84 -14.41 3.00
C ASP A 259 -9.30 -15.87 3.10
N ILE A 260 -9.62 -16.35 4.32
CA ILE A 260 -10.08 -17.73 4.56
C ILE A 260 -11.32 -18.06 3.74
N LEU A 261 -12.32 -17.17 3.73
CA LEU A 261 -13.57 -17.39 3.01
C LEU A 261 -13.34 -17.45 1.50
N THR A 262 -12.53 -16.54 0.96
CA THR A 262 -12.23 -16.50 -0.47
C THR A 262 -11.56 -17.79 -0.92
N ARG A 263 -10.57 -18.29 -0.17
CA ARG A 263 -9.90 -19.56 -0.47
C ARG A 263 -10.84 -20.76 -0.41
N MET A 264 -11.76 -20.76 0.56
CA MET A 264 -12.76 -21.82 0.71
C MET A 264 -13.76 -21.85 -0.46
N PHE A 265 -14.08 -20.69 -1.04
CA PHE A 265 -14.95 -20.61 -2.22
C PHE A 265 -14.22 -20.89 -3.54
N GLU A 266 -12.94 -20.53 -3.64
CA GLU A 266 -12.14 -20.73 -4.84
C GLU A 266 -11.81 -22.20 -5.09
N TYR A 267 -11.55 -22.98 -4.03
CA TYR A 267 -11.29 -24.42 -4.16
C TYR A 267 -12.55 -25.25 -3.90
N ASP A 268 -12.73 -26.30 -4.69
CA ASP A 268 -13.84 -27.25 -4.57
C ASP A 268 -13.74 -28.07 -3.28
N THR A 269 -14.17 -27.46 -2.18
CA THR A 269 -14.28 -28.09 -0.86
C THR A 269 -15.70 -28.60 -0.63
N ALA A 270 -15.82 -29.72 0.08
CA ALA A 270 -17.11 -30.32 0.41
C ALA A 270 -17.99 -29.36 1.22
N LEU A 271 -19.30 -29.39 0.97
CA LEU A 271 -20.28 -28.47 1.58
C LEU A 271 -20.22 -28.46 3.13
N MET A 272 -19.99 -29.62 3.74
CA MET A 272 -19.85 -29.75 5.20
C MET A 272 -18.61 -29.05 5.74
N LEU A 273 -17.48 -29.07 5.00
CA LEU A 273 -16.26 -28.37 5.39
C LEU A 273 -16.47 -26.86 5.36
N LYS A 274 -17.22 -26.36 4.37
CA LYS A 274 -17.59 -24.94 4.29
C LYS A 274 -18.38 -24.51 5.53
N ALA A 275 -19.43 -25.25 5.87
CA ALA A 275 -20.25 -24.97 7.05
C ALA A 275 -19.43 -25.01 8.37
N LEU A 276 -18.55 -26.00 8.52
CA LEU A 276 -17.64 -26.09 9.66
C LEU A 276 -16.72 -24.87 9.74
N ALA A 277 -16.08 -24.50 8.63
CA ALA A 277 -15.17 -23.37 8.59
C ALA A 277 -15.86 -22.03 8.91
N PHE A 278 -17.07 -21.81 8.40
CA PHE A 278 -17.89 -20.64 8.78
C PHE A 278 -18.18 -20.62 10.28
N SER A 279 -18.54 -21.76 10.87
CA SER A 279 -18.83 -21.84 12.30
C SER A 279 -17.60 -21.55 13.16
N LEU A 280 -16.44 -22.15 12.83
CA LEU A 280 -15.18 -21.94 13.55
C LEU A 280 -14.68 -20.50 13.42
N CYS A 281 -14.79 -19.93 12.22
CA CYS A 281 -14.42 -18.54 11.95
C CYS A 281 -15.30 -17.57 12.77
N GLY A 282 -16.62 -17.78 12.78
CA GLY A 282 -17.54 -16.98 13.58
C GLY A 282 -17.24 -17.03 15.07
N VAL A 283 -17.00 -18.22 15.62
CA VAL A 283 -16.62 -18.38 17.04
C VAL A 283 -15.27 -17.70 17.33
N ALA A 284 -14.27 -17.87 16.46
CA ALA A 284 -12.95 -17.25 16.62
C ALA A 284 -13.05 -15.71 16.65
N VAL A 285 -13.86 -15.12 15.78
CA VAL A 285 -14.10 -13.67 15.75
C VAL A 285 -14.76 -13.18 17.05
N LEU A 286 -15.77 -13.90 17.55
CA LEU A 286 -16.44 -13.56 18.81
C LEU A 286 -15.48 -13.61 20.00
N VAL A 287 -14.70 -14.69 20.11
CA VAL A 287 -13.71 -14.86 21.19
C VAL A 287 -12.65 -13.76 21.11
N ALA A 288 -12.14 -13.47 19.93
CA ALA A 288 -11.15 -12.42 19.71
C ALA A 288 -11.69 -11.02 20.08
N GLY A 289 -12.95 -10.73 19.72
CA GLY A 289 -13.62 -9.47 20.06
C GLY A 289 -13.78 -9.27 21.56
N ILE A 290 -14.30 -10.28 22.28
CA ILE A 290 -14.44 -10.23 23.74
C ILE A 290 -13.07 -10.06 24.41
N TRP A 291 -12.06 -10.77 23.91
CA TRP A 291 -10.70 -10.66 24.45
C TRP A 291 -10.09 -9.27 24.24
N PHE A 292 -10.31 -8.66 23.06
CA PHE A 292 -9.89 -7.29 22.75
C PHE A 292 -10.53 -6.28 23.72
N GLU A 293 -11.85 -6.37 23.92
CA GLU A 293 -12.57 -5.46 24.83
C GLU A 293 -12.08 -5.58 26.27
N ARG A 294 -11.92 -6.81 26.79
CA ARG A 294 -11.37 -7.05 28.14
C ARG A 294 -9.99 -6.43 28.33
N LYS A 295 -9.13 -6.52 27.31
CA LYS A 295 -7.80 -5.90 27.35
C LYS A 295 -7.89 -4.38 27.35
N SER A 296 -8.77 -3.80 26.55
CA SER A 296 -8.98 -2.35 26.46
C SER A 296 -9.57 -1.72 27.73
N HIS A 297 -10.33 -2.50 28.52
CA HIS A 297 -10.93 -2.06 29.78
C HIS A 297 -10.01 -2.19 31.00
N ARG A 298 -8.81 -2.76 30.85
CA ARG A 298 -7.62 -2.60 31.70
C ARG A 298 -7.35 -1.16 32.16
N PRO A 299 -7.81 -0.56 33.29
CA PRO A 299 -7.32 0.78 33.62
C PRO A 299 -5.82 0.69 33.83
N ALA A 300 -5.07 1.56 33.13
CA ALA A 300 -3.66 1.77 33.43
C ALA A 300 -3.58 2.11 34.92
N SER A 301 -2.89 1.25 35.68
CA SER A 301 -2.60 1.48 37.10
C SER A 301 -2.16 2.93 37.28
N GLN A 302 -3.00 3.71 37.97
CA GLN A 302 -2.63 5.05 38.40
C GLN A 302 -1.30 4.93 39.15
N PRO A 303 -0.26 5.71 38.80
CA PRO A 303 0.90 5.81 39.66
C PRO A 303 0.41 6.33 41.00
N GLU A 304 0.55 5.52 42.05
CA GLU A 304 0.26 5.91 43.43
C GLU A 304 0.97 7.23 43.70
N LEU A 305 0.21 8.30 43.92
CA LEU A 305 0.76 9.55 44.40
C LEU A 305 1.34 9.27 45.79
N PRO A 306 2.62 9.58 46.05
CA PRO A 306 3.15 9.45 47.39
C PRO A 306 2.34 10.35 48.31
N VAL A 307 1.62 9.73 49.24
CA VAL A 307 0.93 10.40 50.33
C VAL A 307 2.00 11.12 51.15
N SER A 308 2.08 12.44 51.01
CA SER A 308 2.87 13.27 51.91
C SER A 308 2.23 13.22 53.30
N SER A 309 2.72 12.33 54.15
CA SER A 309 2.42 12.35 55.58
C SER A 309 3.11 13.57 56.20
N GLY A 310 2.35 14.65 56.37
CA GLY A 310 2.71 15.73 57.25
C GLY A 310 2.32 15.39 58.69
N SER A 311 3.33 15.17 59.53
CA SER A 311 3.31 15.41 60.98
C SER A 311 4.74 15.42 61.49
#